data_AF-A0A950E850-F1
#
_entry.id   AF-A0A950E850-F1
#
_cell.length_a   1.000
_cell.length_b   1.000
_cell.length_c   1.000
_cell.angle_alpha   90.00
_cell.angle_beta   90.00
_cell.angle_gamma   90.00
#
_symmetry.space_group_name_H-M   'P 1'
#
loop_
_entity.id
_entity.type
_entity.pdbx_description
1 polymer ?
#
loop_
_entity_poly.entity_id
_entity_poly.type
_entity_poly.pdbx_seq_one_letter_code
_entity_poly.pdbx_strand_id
1 'polypeptide(L)' 'MSEASRKYPLIEIPSASYFQRTEWDVRDTGGTVVFAFGPVLAGVTLATVKFCEKHNKPYIELYHGRYARTGAGDGLA' A
#
# COMPACT_ATOMS: atom_id res chain seq x y z
N MET A 1 -1.49 -12.70 -25.08
CA MET A 1 -2.07 -11.55 -24.38
C MET A 1 -3.32 -12.01 -23.65
N SER A 2 -3.33 -11.88 -22.32
CA SER A 2 -4.45 -12.32 -21.48
C SER A 2 -5.68 -11.41 -21.62
N GLU A 3 -6.87 -11.90 -21.30
CA GLU A 3 -8.10 -11.08 -21.34
C GLU A 3 -8.03 -9.86 -20.40
N ALA A 4 -7.36 -10.02 -19.25
CA ALA A 4 -7.10 -8.94 -18.30
C ALA A 4 -6.28 -7.80 -18.91
N SER A 5 -5.29 -8.08 -19.77
CA SER A 5 -4.43 -7.06 -20.38
C SER A 5 -5.15 -6.18 -21.41
N ARG A 6 -6.32 -6.61 -21.91
CA ARG A 6 -7.13 -5.81 -22.84
C ARG A 6 -7.98 -4.76 -22.14
N LYS A 7 -8.31 -4.99 -20.87
CA LYS A 7 -9.15 -4.11 -20.05
C LYS A 7 -8.32 -3.22 -19.11
N TYR A 8 -7.18 -3.73 -18.65
CA TYR A 8 -6.28 -3.02 -17.75
C TYR A 8 -4.91 -2.88 -18.43
N PRO A 9 -4.37 -1.66 -18.57
CA PRO A 9 -3.06 -1.41 -19.18
C PRO A 9 -1.93 -1.79 -18.21
N LEU A 10 -1.86 -3.07 -17.84
CA LEU A 10 -0.86 -3.62 -16.93
C LEU A 10 0.36 -4.09 -17.71
N ILE A 11 1.53 -4.02 -17.08
CA ILE A 11 2.77 -4.59 -17.60
C ILE A 11 2.93 -5.99 -17.00
N GLU A 12 2.94 -7.01 -17.85
CA GLU A 12 3.19 -8.39 -17.41
C GLU A 12 4.66 -8.56 -17.02
N ILE A 13 4.89 -9.24 -15.90
CA ILE A 13 6.22 -9.61 -15.42
C ILE A 13 6.45 -11.10 -15.63
N PRO A 14 7.71 -11.52 -15.87
CA PRO A 14 8.05 -12.90 -16.24
C PRO A 14 7.90 -13.92 -15.09
N SER A 15 7.41 -13.49 -13.93
CA SER A 15 7.32 -14.29 -12.71
C SER A 15 5.93 -14.25 -12.13
N ALA A 16 5.45 -15.40 -11.68
CA ALA A 16 4.19 -15.53 -10.93
C ALA A 16 4.33 -15.12 -9.45
N SER A 17 5.52 -14.72 -9.00
CA SER A 17 5.77 -14.33 -7.61
C SER A 17 5.08 -13.00 -7.27
N TYR A 18 4.09 -13.06 -6.39
CA TYR A 18 3.42 -11.88 -5.84
C TYR A 18 4.39 -10.91 -5.16
N PHE A 19 5.43 -11.40 -4.50
CA PHE A 19 6.43 -10.54 -3.85
C PHE A 19 7.28 -9.78 -4.86
N GLN A 20 7.65 -10.41 -5.97
CA GLN A 20 8.42 -9.73 -7.02
C GLN A 20 7.62 -8.61 -7.67
N ARG A 21 6.34 -8.86 -7.97
CA ARG A 21 5.44 -7.81 -8.48
C ARG A 21 5.36 -6.63 -7.52
N THR A 22 5.10 -6.95 -6.26
CA THR A 22 4.90 -5.95 -5.19
C THR A 22 6.17 -5.10 -5.00
N GLU A 23 7.35 -5.71 -5.06
CA GLU A 23 8.61 -4.96 -4.96
C GLU A 23 8.82 -4.04 -6.16
N TRP A 24 8.51 -4.49 -7.38
CA TRP A 24 8.63 -3.66 -8.59
C TRP A 24 7.64 -2.49 -8.56
N ASP A 25 6.40 -2.74 -8.13
CA ASP A 25 5.39 -1.70 -7.95
C ASP A 25 5.87 -0.62 -6.95
N VAL A 26 6.52 -1.01 -5.86
CA VAL A 26 7.10 -0.06 -4.89
C VAL A 26 8.28 0.71 -5.49
N ARG A 27 9.21 0.01 -6.15
CA ARG A 27 10.42 0.60 -6.72
C ARG A 27 10.09 1.64 -7.80
N ASP A 28 9.13 1.33 -8.66
CA ASP A 28 8.86 2.08 -9.89
C ASP A 28 7.85 3.22 -9.68
N THR A 29 7.27 3.36 -8.48
CA THR A 29 6.36 4.45 -8.13
C THR A 29 7.05 5.58 -7.35
N GLY A 30 6.38 6.74 -7.27
CA GLY A 30 6.84 7.86 -6.43
C GLY A 30 6.57 7.65 -4.94
N GLY A 31 5.64 6.77 -4.58
CA GLY A 31 5.25 6.45 -3.22
C GLY A 31 4.08 5.46 -3.18
N THR A 32 3.80 4.89 -2.01
CA THR A 32 2.82 3.81 -1.85
C THR A 32 1.81 4.09 -0.74
N VAL A 33 0.52 3.81 -1.00
CA VAL A 33 -0.54 3.82 0.01
C VAL A 33 -0.90 2.37 0.34
N VAL A 34 -0.77 1.97 1.60
CA VAL A 34 -1.07 0.61 2.06
C VAL A 34 -2.40 0.63 2.82
N PHE A 35 -3.40 -0.10 2.33
CA PHE A 35 -4.69 -0.24 3.00
C PHE A 35 -4.73 -1.53 3.81
N ALA A 36 -5.16 -1.43 5.08
CA ALA A 36 -5.31 -2.56 5.99
C ALA A 36 -6.62 -2.46 6.81
N PHE A 37 -7.06 -3.57 7.39
CA PHE A 37 -8.22 -3.55 8.30
C PHE A 37 -7.85 -3.20 9.74
N GLY A 38 -6.58 -3.32 10.12
CA GLY A 38 -6.09 -2.99 11.45
C GLY A 38 -4.63 -2.56 11.41
N PRO A 39 -4.09 -2.10 12.56
CA PRO A 39 -2.73 -1.55 12.63
C PRO A 39 -1.64 -2.63 12.51
N VAL A 40 -2.00 -3.91 12.63
CA VAL A 40 -1.05 -5.02 12.49
C VAL A 40 -1.05 -5.50 11.05
N LEU A 41 0.04 -5.25 10.34
CA LEU A 41 0.24 -5.72 8.97
C LEU A 41 0.73 -7.17 8.93
N ALA A 42 0.35 -7.90 7.88
CA ALA A 42 0.77 -9.28 7.66
C ALA A 42 0.85 -9.61 6.16
N GLY A 43 1.59 -10.66 5.81
CA GLY A 43 1.69 -11.14 4.42
C GLY A 43 2.19 -10.06 3.46
N VAL A 44 1.46 -9.84 2.37
CA VAL A 44 1.87 -8.93 1.29
C VAL A 44 1.90 -7.47 1.76
N THR A 45 0.99 -7.01 2.62
CA THR A 45 1.00 -5.60 3.09
C THR A 45 2.22 -5.30 3.94
N LEU A 46 2.63 -6.24 4.81
CA LEU A 46 3.87 -6.12 5.55
C LEU A 46 5.10 -6.14 4.63
N ALA A 47 5.09 -6.98 3.59
CA ALA A 47 6.17 -7.00 2.61
C ALA A 47 6.24 -5.69 1.80
N THR A 48 5.10 -5.11 1.41
CA THR A 48 5.04 -3.81 0.73
C THR A 48 5.73 -2.72 1.56
N VAL A 49 5.44 -2.62 2.86
CA VAL A 49 6.09 -1.64 3.75
C VAL A 49 7.60 -1.89 3.82
N LYS A 50 8.03 -3.14 4.00
CA LYS A 50 9.45 -3.51 4.00
C LYS A 50 10.15 -3.16 2.68
N PHE A 51 9.48 -3.29 1.54
CA PHE A 51 10.03 -2.85 0.26
C PHE A 51 10.10 -1.33 0.17
N CYS A 52 9.13 -0.59 0.72
CA CYS A 52 9.18 0.87 0.75
C CYS A 52 10.39 1.35 1.57
N GLU A 53 10.61 0.74 2.73
CA GLU A 53 11.81 0.99 3.56
C GLU A 53 13.09 0.64 2.82
N LYS A 54 13.16 -0.56 2.21
CA LYS A 54 14.33 -1.04 1.45
C LYS A 54 14.72 -0.08 0.31
N HIS A 55 13.73 0.48 -0.39
CA HIS A 55 13.94 1.35 -1.55
C HIS A 55 13.91 2.84 -1.21
N ASN A 56 13.83 3.21 0.08
CA ASN A 56 13.68 4.59 0.54
C ASN A 56 12.54 5.35 -0.16
N LYS A 57 11.38 4.68 -0.29
CA LYS A 57 10.18 5.24 -0.91
C LYS A 57 9.22 5.74 0.16
N PRO A 58 8.60 6.92 -0.03
CA PRO A 58 7.59 7.41 0.90
C PRO A 58 6.35 6.51 0.85
N TYR A 59 5.77 6.25 2.02
CA TYR A 59 4.55 5.47 2.13
C TYR A 59 3.65 5.98 3.25
N ILE A 60 2.36 5.64 3.15
CA ILE A 60 1.38 5.87 4.21
C ILE A 60 0.56 4.59 4.43
N GLU A 61 0.42 4.22 5.69
CA GLU A 61 -0.44 3.12 6.13
C GLU A 61 -1.80 3.67 6.54
N LEU A 62 -2.86 3.17 5.90
CA LEU A 62 -4.23 3.50 6.22
C LEU A 62 -4.91 2.23 6.71
N TYR A 63 -5.32 2.23 7.98
CA TYR A 63 -6.12 1.16 8.53
C TYR A 63 -7.51 1.65 8.93
N HIS A 64 -8.47 0.73 8.89
CA HIS A 64 -9.80 1.02 9.39
C HIS A 64 -9.72 1.38 10.89
N GLY A 65 -10.26 2.54 11.24
CA GLY A 65 -10.38 3.03 12.59
C GLY A 65 -11.55 4.00 12.68
N ARG A 66 -12.07 4.23 13.89
CA ARG A 66 -13.06 5.29 14.09
C ARG A 66 -12.30 6.61 14.14
N TYR A 67 -12.49 7.45 13.13
CA TYR A 67 -12.12 8.85 13.24
C TYR A 67 -13.01 9.47 14.32
N ALA A 68 -12.46 9.68 15.52
CA ALA A 68 -13.12 10.53 16.49
C ALA A 68 -13.13 11.94 15.89
N ARG A 69 -14.30 12.44 15.50
CA ARG A 69 -14.45 13.88 15.30
C ARG A 69 -14.22 14.51 16.66
N THR A 70 -13.00 14.95 16.96
CA THR A 70 -12.81 15.97 18.00
C THR A 70 -13.61 17.17 17.51
N GLY A 71 -14.79 17.37 18.11
CA GLY A 71 -15.55 18.57 17.92
C GLY A 71 -14.66 19.74 18.32
N ALA A 72 -14.42 20.65 17.38
CA ALA A 72 -14.05 22.01 17.75
C ALA A 72 -15.18 22.54 18.65
N GLY A 73 -14.95 22.59 19.96
CA GLY A 73 -16.01 22.93 20.92
C GLY A 73 -15.65 22.81 22.39
N ASP A 74 -14.68 21.97 22.79
CA ASP A 74 -14.35 21.81 24.20
C ASP A 74 -13.03 22.51 24.52
N GLY A 75 -13.16 23.75 24.97
CA GLY A 75 -12.06 24.57 25.45
C GLY A 75 -11.30 23.88 26.58
N LEU A 76 -9.98 23.79 26.42
CA LEU A 76 -9.08 23.68 27.56
C LEU A 76 -8.99 25.06 28.21
N ALA A 77 -9.73 25.22 29.31
CA ALA A 77 -9.29 26.01 30.45
C ALA A 77 -8.40 25.13 31.35
#